data_AF-A0A855G3K5-F1
#
_entry.id   AF-A0A855G3K5-F1
#
_cell.length_a   1.000
_cell.length_b   1.000
_cell.length_c   1.000
_cell.angle_alpha   90.00
_cell.angle_beta   90.00
_cell.angle_gamma   90.00
#
_symmetry.space_group_name_H-M   'P 1'
#
loop_
_entity.id
_entity.type
_entity.pdbx_description
1 polymer ?
#
loop_
_entity_poly.entity_id
_entity_poly.type
_entity_poly.pdbx_seq_one_letter_code
_entity_poly.pdbx_strand_id
1 'polypeptide(L)' 'MHFAAGSSAEITHRFKRDAIGRLIGKYTTDGTTAYQYDKAYNLIKVGYKKAGLPAEAEPDLITFSYDC' A
#
# COMPACT_ATOMS: atom_id res chain seq x y z
N MET A 1 -8.20 -16.64 19.15
CA MET A 1 -8.56 -16.00 17.87
C MET A 1 -7.38 -16.17 16.92
N HIS A 2 -7.55 -16.89 15.80
CA HIS A 2 -6.50 -17.10 14.79
C HIS A 2 -6.73 -16.13 13.63
N PHE A 3 -5.74 -15.29 13.31
CA PHE A 3 -5.77 -14.48 12.09
C PHE A 3 -4.40 -14.45 11.41
N ALA A 4 -4.06 -15.59 10.82
CA ALA A 4 -3.22 -15.76 9.63
C ALA A 4 -3.10 -17.27 9.41
N ALA A 5 -3.21 -17.76 8.18
CA ALA A 5 -3.05 -19.18 7.88
C ALA A 5 -1.68 -19.68 8.39
N GLY A 6 -1.68 -20.44 9.48
CA GLY A 6 -0.56 -21.30 9.88
C GLY A 6 0.54 -20.72 10.78
N SER A 7 0.48 -19.47 11.27
CA SER A 7 1.45 -19.02 12.28
C SER A 7 0.87 -18.08 13.32
N SER A 8 1.39 -18.17 14.56
CA SER A 8 1.07 -17.28 15.69
C SER A 8 1.81 -15.94 15.64
N ALA A 9 2.52 -15.62 14.54
CA ALA A 9 3.26 -14.38 14.44
C ALA A 9 2.30 -13.19 14.32
N GLU A 10 2.48 -12.19 15.17
CA GLU A 10 1.77 -10.92 15.08
C GLU A 10 2.12 -10.23 13.75
N ILE A 11 1.10 -9.89 12.96
CA ILE A 11 1.30 -9.12 11.72
C ILE A 11 1.06 -7.64 12.05
N THR A 12 2.14 -6.88 12.22
CA THR A 12 2.03 -5.44 12.41
C THR A 12 1.75 -4.74 11.07
N HIS A 13 0.60 -4.08 10.96
CA HIS A 13 0.28 -3.20 9.85
C HIS A 13 0.48 -1.74 10.27
N ARG A 14 1.38 -1.01 9.61
CA ARG A 14 1.54 0.44 9.79
C ARG A 14 0.92 1.16 8.60
N PHE A 15 0.22 2.26 8.88
CA PHE A 15 -0.46 3.06 7.87
C PHE A 15 -0.03 4.51 7.97
N LYS A 16 0.26 5.13 6.82
CA LYS A 16 0.50 6.57 6.68
C LYS A 16 -0.70 7.20 5.99
N ARG A 17 -1.22 8.28 6.56
CA ARG A 17 -2.37 9.02 6.05
C ARG A 17 -1.99 10.45 5.69
N ASP A 18 -2.70 11.03 4.74
CA ASP A 18 -2.63 12.47 4.45
C ASP A 18 -3.45 13.29 5.46
N ALA A 19 -3.44 14.63 5.29
CA ALA A 19 -4.10 15.55 6.21
C ALA A 19 -5.62 15.36 6.33
N ILE A 20 -6.26 14.74 5.33
CA ILE A 20 -7.70 14.45 5.33
C ILE A 20 -8.00 12.98 5.63
N GLY A 21 -6.99 12.20 6.04
CA GLY A 21 -7.13 10.84 6.54
C GLY A 21 -7.08 9.74 5.47
N ARG A 22 -6.83 10.07 4.20
CA ARG A 22 -6.70 9.06 3.13
C ARG A 22 -5.38 8.32 3.26
N LEU A 23 -5.38 7.04 2.92
CA LEU A 23 -4.20 6.20 3.00
C LEU A 23 -3.21 6.57 1.90
N ILE A 24 -1.99 6.96 2.25
CA ILE A 24 -0.92 7.23 1.28
C ILE A 24 0.21 6.19 1.35
N GLY A 25 0.23 5.36 2.40
CA GLY A 25 1.19 4.27 2.53
C GLY A 25 0.73 3.18 3.49
N LYS A 26 0.92 1.92 3.11
CA LYS A 26 0.78 0.73 3.98
C LYS A 26 2.12 0.03 4.08
N TYR A 27 2.54 -0.33 5.28
CA TYR A 27 3.80 -1.00 5.54
C TYR A 27 3.55 -2.26 6.34
N THR A 28 3.98 -3.40 5.79
CA THR A 28 3.95 -4.71 6.44
C THR A 28 5.36 -5.32 6.37
N THR A 29 5.54 -6.46 7.01
CA THR A 29 6.77 -7.26 6.89
C THR A 29 7.04 -7.70 5.46
N ASP A 30 5.99 -7.91 4.67
CA ASP A 30 6.09 -8.46 3.32
C ASP A 30 6.38 -7.39 2.27
N GLY A 31 6.12 -6.12 2.57
CA GLY A 31 6.37 -5.02 1.65
C GLY A 31 5.65 -3.73 1.99
N THR A 32 5.74 -2.80 1.06
CA THR A 32 5.15 -1.47 1.15
C THR A 32 4.21 -1.21 -0.01
N THR A 33 3.04 -0.64 0.27
CA THR A 33 2.10 -0.19 -0.75
C THR A 33 1.97 1.33 -0.69
N ALA A 34 2.16 2.02 -1.81
CA ALA A 34 1.95 3.46 -1.96
C ALA A 34 0.68 3.74 -2.76
N TYR A 35 -0.06 4.78 -2.37
CA TYR A 35 -1.32 5.18 -2.99
C TYR A 35 -1.22 6.61 -3.48
N GLN A 36 -1.68 6.88 -4.70
CA GLN A 36 -1.73 8.23 -5.28
C GLN A 36 -3.16 8.58 -5.69
N TYR A 37 -3.53 9.82 -5.43
CA TYR A 37 -4.85 10.33 -5.72
C TYR A 37 -4.77 11.56 -6.63
N ASP A 38 -5.80 11.76 -7.44
CA ASP A 38 -5.98 13.01 -8.18
C ASP A 38 -6.55 14.14 -7.30
N LYS A 39 -6.81 15.30 -7.93
CA LYS A 39 -7.37 16.49 -7.27
C LYS A 39 -8.85 16.31 -6.86
N ALA A 40 -9.58 15.42 -7.51
CA ALA A 40 -10.95 15.05 -7.16
C ALA A 40 -11.00 13.93 -6.10
N TYR A 41 -9.83 13.55 -5.57
CA TYR A 41 -9.64 12.53 -4.56
C TYR A 41 -9.88 11.09 -5.01
N ASN A 42 -9.89 10.83 -6.32
CA ASN A 42 -9.96 9.47 -6.86
C ASN A 42 -8.60 8.79 -6.76
N LEU A 43 -8.58 7.49 -6.47
CA LEU A 43 -7.37 6.68 -6.40
C LEU A 43 -6.88 6.36 -7.81
N ILE A 44 -5.81 6.99 -8.28
CA ILE A 44 -5.35 6.83 -9.67
C ILE A 44 -4.16 5.88 -9.82
N LYS A 45 -3.46 5.57 -8.72
CA LYS A 45 -2.32 4.64 -8.76
C LYS A 45 -2.10 3.93 -7.43
N VAL A 46 -1.80 2.65 -7.51
CA VAL A 46 -1.32 1.82 -6.42
C VAL A 46 0.00 1.18 -6.84
N GLY A 47 1.03 1.32 -6.01
CA GLY A 47 2.33 0.68 -6.22
C GLY A 47 2.68 -0.24 -5.06
N TYR A 48 3.01 -1.49 -5.34
CA TYR A 48 3.49 -2.45 -4.34
C TYR A 48 4.97 -2.75 -4.54
N LYS A 49 5.73 -2.72 -3.45
CA LYS A 49 7.13 -3.13 -3.44
C LYS A 49 7.33 -4.19 -2.37
N LYS A 50 7.78 -5.37 -2.78
CA LYS A 50 8.11 -6.47 -1.86
C LYS A 50 9.31 -6.10 -1.00
N ALA A 51 9.26 -6.46 0.28
CA ALA A 51 10.38 -6.31 1.20
C ALA A 51 11.59 -7.14 0.73
N GLY A 52 12.80 -6.61 0.99
CA GLY A 52 14.05 -7.25 0.59
C GLY A 52 14.47 -7.00 -0.86
N LEU A 53 13.67 -6.28 -1.66
CA LEU A 53 14.10 -5.80 -2.96
C LEU A 53 15.02 -4.57 -2.82
N PRO A 54 15.99 -4.38 -3.75
CA PRO A 54 16.86 -3.21 -3.77
C PRO A 54 16.06 -1.91 -3.92
N ALA A 55 16.61 -0.78 -3.47
CA ALA A 55 15.92 0.50 -3.46
C ALA A 55 15.47 0.94 -4.86
N GLU A 56 16.22 0.54 -5.88
CA GLU A 56 16.03 0.82 -7.29
C GLU A 56 14.97 -0.08 -7.96
N ALA A 57 14.59 -1.19 -7.31
CA ALA A 57 13.56 -2.08 -7.87
C ALA A 57 12.25 -1.33 -8.07
N GLU A 58 11.72 -1.41 -9.30
CA GLU A 58 10.44 -0.84 -9.66
C GLU A 58 9.30 -1.53 -8.91
N PRO A 59 8.30 -0.78 -8.43
CA PRO A 59 7.13 -1.36 -7.80
C PRO A 59 6.22 -2.00 -8.86
N ASP A 60 5.46 -3.01 -8.45
CA ASP A 60 4.31 -3.49 -9.21
C ASP A 60 3.23 -2.40 -9.21
N LEU A 61 2.86 -1.92 -10.40
CA LEU A 61 1.95 -0.79 -10.56
C LEU A 61 0.58 -1.21 -11.07
N ILE A 62 -0.46 -0.65 -10.46
CA ILE A 62 -1.83 -0.67 -10.98
C ILE A 62 -2.29 0.79 -11.10
N THR A 63 -2.84 1.15 -12.26
CA THR A 63 -3.40 2.47 -12.55
C THR A 63 -4.89 2.39 -12.78
N PHE A 64 -5.62 3.40 -12.34
CA PHE A 64 -7.07 3.50 -12.48
C PHE A 64 -7.42 4.72 -13.32
N SER A 65 -8.47 4.58 -14.11
CA SER A 65 -9.14 5.68 -14.81
C SER A 65 -10.59 5.70 -14.37
N TYR A 66 -11.11 6.90 -14.15
CA TYR A 66 -12.51 7.14 -13.82
C TYR A 66 -13.12 7.97 -14.94
N ASP A 67 -14.37 7.66 -15.26
CA ASP A 67 -15.16 8.47 -16.19
C ASP A 67 -15.49 9.83 -15.53
N CYS A 68 -15.66 10.85 -16.37
CA CYS A 68 -16.00 12.22 -15.96
C CYS A 68 -17.47 12.54 -16.18
#